data_AF-A0A533VV23-F1
#
_entry.id   AF-A0A533VV23-F1
#
_cell.length_a   1.000
_cell.length_b   1.000
_cell.length_c   1.000
_cell.angle_alpha   90.00
_cell.angle_beta   90.00
_cell.angle_gamma   90.00
#
_symmetry.space_group_name_H-M   'P 1'
#
loop_
_entity.id
_entity.type
_entity.pdbx_description
1 polymer ?
#
loop_
_entity_poly.entity_id
_entity_poly.type
_entity_poly.pdbx_seq_one_letter_code
_entity_poly.pdbx_strand_id
1 'polypeptide(L)'
;MNLSELEVIASELIEQEKMLDQIDSELEFVEGEFKQQPKRTGRDKKFYSLIGIEWKDSGELSQRRAALRDDKRKVQQIVDDARERLVKGFSSGELVVPLDPDPVREGEGHLFRYRANASYPKAVQELASLLGMSVPLRIDEVEISPDRIRATELDPYLAKEDVVNAFDKIRKTVALKLRSARRTQF
;
A
#
# COMPACT_ATOMS: atom_id res chain seq x y z
N MET A 1 -6.07 11.39 13.46
CA MET A 1 -5.99 10.17 12.61
C MET A 1 -6.24 8.98 13.50
N ASN A 2 -7.14 8.07 13.14
CA ASN A 2 -7.40 6.84 13.91
C ASN A 2 -7.10 5.59 13.07
N LEU A 3 -6.97 4.44 13.74
CA LEU A 3 -6.64 3.19 13.07
C LEU A 3 -7.71 2.75 12.04
N SER A 4 -8.98 3.10 12.25
CA SER A 4 -10.06 2.83 11.29
C SER A 4 -9.91 3.62 10.00
N GLU A 5 -9.51 4.89 10.07
CA GLU A 5 -9.18 5.71 8.90
C GLU A 5 -7.99 5.14 8.14
N LEU A 6 -6.97 4.65 8.85
CA LEU A 6 -5.81 4.00 8.24
C LEU A 6 -6.17 2.68 7.56
N GLU A 7 -7.13 1.93 8.09
CA GLU A 7 -7.64 0.72 7.44
C GLU A 7 -8.33 1.03 6.10
N VAL A 8 -9.09 2.13 6.04
CA VAL A 8 -9.70 2.58 4.77
C VAL A 8 -8.63 2.99 3.77
N ILE A 9 -7.66 3.82 4.19
CA ILE A 9 -6.57 4.26 3.31
C ILE A 9 -5.73 3.06 2.83
N ALA A 10 -5.44 2.10 3.71
CA ALA A 10 -4.72 0.88 3.35
C ALA A 10 -5.53 0.02 2.37
N SER A 11 -6.86 -0.04 2.50
CA SER A 11 -7.73 -0.69 1.52
C SER A 11 -7.65 -0.04 0.15
N GLU A 12 -7.77 1.29 0.10
CA GLU A 12 -7.66 2.04 -1.14
C GLU A 12 -6.29 1.81 -1.79
N LEU A 13 -5.21 1.88 -1.00
CA LEU A 13 -3.85 1.62 -1.49
C LEU A 13 -3.73 0.25 -2.16
N ILE A 14 -4.17 -0.82 -1.50
CA ILE A 14 -4.09 -2.19 -2.04
C ILE A 14 -4.87 -2.32 -3.36
N GLU A 15 -6.02 -1.66 -3.47
CA GLU A 15 -6.81 -1.66 -4.71
C GLU A 15 -6.11 -0.91 -5.84
N GLN A 16 -5.52 0.25 -5.54
CA GLN A 16 -4.79 1.05 -6.53
C GLN A 16 -3.49 0.37 -6.98
N GLU A 17 -2.78 -0.31 -6.10
CA GLU A 17 -1.60 -1.11 -6.46
C GLU A 17 -1.96 -2.26 -7.41
N LYS A 18 -3.06 -2.97 -7.17
CA LYS A 18 -3.56 -3.98 -8.11
C LYS A 18 -3.93 -3.39 -9.47
N MET A 19 -4.51 -2.20 -9.50
CA MET A 19 -4.82 -1.49 -10.75
C MET A 19 -3.54 -1.11 -11.48
N LEU A 20 -2.51 -0.65 -10.77
CA LEU A 20 -1.21 -0.32 -11.34
C LEU A 20 -0.55 -1.56 -11.99
N ASP A 21 -0.58 -2.71 -11.31
CA ASP A 21 -0.06 -3.98 -11.84
C ASP A 21 -0.78 -4.42 -13.13
N GLN A 22 -2.10 -4.21 -13.19
CA GLN A 22 -2.90 -4.48 -14.40
C GLN A 22 -2.52 -3.55 -15.55
N ILE A 23 -2.37 -2.25 -15.29
CA ILE A 23 -1.93 -1.26 -16.28
C ILE A 23 -0.53 -1.61 -16.78
N ASP A 24 0.37 -2.03 -15.91
CA ASP A 24 1.74 -2.40 -16.28
C ASP A 24 1.78 -3.65 -17.16
N SER A 25 0.97 -4.65 -16.84
CA SER A 25 0.80 -5.84 -17.67
C SER A 25 0.23 -5.49 -19.06
N GLU A 26 -0.75 -4.59 -19.13
CA GLU A 26 -1.33 -4.14 -20.40
C GLU A 26 -0.34 -3.29 -21.21
N LEU A 27 0.42 -2.42 -20.56
CA LEU A 27 1.48 -1.64 -21.20
C LEU A 27 2.55 -2.53 -21.79
N GLU A 28 2.99 -3.58 -21.08
CA GLU A 28 3.96 -4.54 -21.60
C GLU A 28 3.45 -5.21 -22.88
N PHE A 29 2.18 -5.64 -22.88
CA PHE A 29 1.54 -6.21 -24.05
C PHE A 29 1.48 -5.22 -25.23
N VAL A 30 0.99 -3.99 -24.98
CA VAL A 30 0.86 -2.95 -26.02
C VAL A 30 2.24 -2.53 -26.56
N GLU A 31 3.26 -2.42 -25.72
CA GLU A 31 4.63 -2.12 -26.14
C GLU A 31 5.23 -3.27 -26.98
N GLY A 32 4.90 -4.52 -26.65
CA GLY A 32 5.21 -5.69 -27.47
C GLY A 32 4.62 -5.58 -28.88
N GLU A 33 3.34 -5.26 -28.99
CA GLU A 33 2.66 -5.05 -30.29
C GLU A 33 3.26 -3.84 -31.04
N PHE A 34 3.59 -2.76 -30.32
CA PHE A 34 4.19 -1.56 -30.90
C PHE A 34 5.55 -1.84 -31.54
N LYS A 35 6.36 -2.72 -30.94
CA LYS A 35 7.63 -3.19 -31.53
C LYS A 35 7.43 -4.01 -32.80
N GLN A 36 6.30 -4.70 -32.94
CA GLN A 36 5.98 -5.49 -34.13
C GLN A 36 5.34 -4.67 -35.25
N GLN A 37 4.70 -3.55 -34.91
CA GLN A 37 3.96 -2.68 -35.84
C GLN A 37 4.75 -2.32 -37.11
N PRO A 38 6.04 -1.87 -37.06
CA PRO A 38 6.78 -1.50 -38.27
C PRO A 38 6.88 -2.62 -39.31
N LYS A 39 7.02 -3.88 -38.86
CA LYS A 39 7.10 -5.05 -39.74
C LYS A 39 5.77 -5.36 -40.40
N ARG A 40 4.66 -5.23 -39.67
CA ARG A 40 3.30 -5.47 -40.17
C ARG A 40 2.88 -4.35 -41.13
N THR A 41 3.06 -3.08 -40.71
CA THR A 41 2.83 -1.89 -41.54
C THR A 41 3.60 -1.92 -42.86
N GLY A 42 4.86 -2.38 -42.84
CA GLY A 42 5.66 -2.50 -44.07
C GLY A 42 5.09 -3.51 -45.09
N ARG A 43 4.42 -4.57 -44.62
CA ARG A 43 3.75 -5.56 -45.49
C ARG A 43 2.40 -5.04 -45.97
N ASP A 44 1.62 -4.43 -45.08
CA ASP A 44 0.30 -3.88 -45.42
C ASP A 44 0.41 -2.74 -46.43
N LYS A 45 1.37 -1.82 -46.27
CA LYS A 45 1.63 -0.77 -47.26
C LYS A 45 1.92 -1.34 -48.65
N LYS A 46 2.70 -2.42 -48.74
CA LYS A 46 2.99 -3.09 -50.02
C LYS A 46 1.73 -3.71 -50.63
N PHE A 47 0.89 -4.35 -49.82
CA PHE A 47 -0.36 -4.94 -50.28
C PHE A 47 -1.35 -3.87 -50.76
N TYR A 48 -1.57 -2.81 -49.98
CA TYR A 48 -2.46 -1.70 -50.33
C TYR A 48 -2.00 -0.98 -51.61
N SER A 49 -0.69 -0.76 -51.75
CA SER A 49 -0.11 -0.22 -52.99
C SER A 49 -0.33 -1.13 -54.20
N LEU A 50 -0.33 -2.45 -54.01
CA LEU A 50 -0.55 -3.42 -55.10
C LEU A 50 -2.00 -3.37 -55.62
N ILE A 51 -2.97 -3.18 -54.73
CA ILE A 51 -4.39 -3.13 -55.08
C ILE A 51 -4.88 -1.71 -55.41
N GLY A 52 -3.99 -0.73 -55.44
CA GLY A 52 -4.31 0.67 -55.80
C GLY A 52 -5.12 1.42 -54.73
N ILE A 53 -5.07 1.00 -53.47
CA ILE A 53 -5.77 1.66 -52.35
C ILE A 53 -4.74 2.38 -51.46
N GLU A 54 -5.08 3.59 -51.02
CA GLU A 54 -4.26 4.33 -50.05
C GLU A 54 -4.28 3.65 -48.68
N TRP A 55 -3.10 3.34 -48.12
CA TRP A 55 -2.98 2.80 -46.77
C TRP A 55 -3.08 3.92 -45.73
N LYS A 56 -3.93 3.73 -44.71
CA LYS A 56 -4.06 4.62 -43.56
C LYS A 56 -3.75 3.87 -42.27
N ASP A 57 -2.89 4.45 -41.43
CA ASP A 57 -2.68 3.96 -40.07
C ASP A 57 -3.90 4.30 -39.21
N SER A 58 -4.42 3.34 -38.44
CA SER A 58 -5.53 3.62 -37.52
C SER A 58 -5.08 4.46 -36.33
N GLY A 59 -3.79 4.44 -35.98
CA GLY A 59 -3.25 5.17 -34.83
C GLY A 59 -3.73 4.67 -33.46
N GLU A 60 -4.67 3.71 -33.43
CA GLU A 60 -5.31 3.19 -32.22
C GLU A 60 -4.31 2.65 -31.20
N LEU A 61 -3.28 1.94 -31.68
CA LEU A 61 -2.24 1.37 -30.82
C LEU A 61 -1.41 2.47 -30.12
N SER A 62 -1.15 3.57 -30.82
CA SER A 62 -0.44 4.73 -30.29
C SER A 62 -1.28 5.50 -29.28
N GLN A 63 -2.57 5.69 -29.59
CA GLN A 63 -3.53 6.33 -28.68
C GLN A 63 -3.72 5.50 -27.40
N ARG A 64 -3.90 4.17 -27.52
CA ARG A 64 -4.03 3.26 -26.38
C ARG A 64 -2.78 3.27 -25.50
N ARG A 65 -1.59 3.25 -26.09
CA ARG A 65 -0.32 3.36 -25.36
C ARG A 65 -0.21 4.69 -24.60
N ALA A 66 -0.61 5.80 -25.23
CA ALA A 66 -0.60 7.11 -24.59
C ALA A 66 -1.58 7.19 -23.43
N ALA A 67 -2.81 6.65 -23.60
CA ALA A 67 -3.82 6.59 -22.56
C ALA A 67 -3.35 5.76 -21.36
N LEU A 68 -2.86 4.53 -21.58
CA LEU A 68 -2.35 3.68 -20.51
C LEU A 68 -1.18 4.31 -19.73
N ARG A 69 -0.31 5.06 -20.40
CA ARG A 69 0.78 5.80 -19.73
C ARG A 69 0.26 6.95 -18.87
N ASP A 70 -0.77 7.65 -19.35
CA ASP A 70 -1.43 8.70 -18.58
C ASP A 70 -2.15 8.13 -17.36
N ASP A 71 -2.88 7.03 -17.53
CA ASP A 71 -3.57 6.31 -16.46
C ASP A 71 -2.58 5.77 -15.44
N LYS A 72 -1.46 5.16 -15.88
CA LYS A 72 -0.37 4.73 -14.99
C LYS A 72 0.10 5.88 -14.09
N ARG A 73 0.37 7.05 -14.68
CA ARG A 73 0.84 8.22 -13.94
C ARG A 73 -0.19 8.70 -12.90
N LYS A 74 -1.47 8.72 -13.27
CA LYS A 74 -2.55 9.12 -12.34
C LYS A 74 -2.67 8.14 -11.18
N VAL A 75 -2.73 6.84 -11.46
CA VAL A 75 -2.83 5.80 -10.43
C VAL A 75 -1.58 5.80 -9.54
N GLN A 76 -0.39 5.96 -10.12
CA GLN A 76 0.86 6.08 -9.36
C GLN A 76 0.81 7.26 -8.38
N GLN A 77 0.31 8.41 -8.81
CA GLN A 77 0.16 9.56 -7.92
C GLN A 77 -0.79 9.27 -6.76
N ILE A 78 -1.90 8.58 -7.00
CA ILE A 78 -2.84 8.17 -5.95
C ILE A 78 -2.17 7.19 -4.97
N VAL A 79 -1.41 6.22 -5.47
CA VAL A 79 -0.64 5.26 -4.66
C VAL A 79 0.36 6.00 -3.77
N ASP A 80 1.12 6.93 -4.34
CA ASP A 80 2.13 7.70 -3.63
C ASP A 80 1.50 8.59 -2.53
N ASP A 81 0.37 9.24 -2.84
CA ASP A 81 -0.39 10.06 -1.89
C ASP A 81 -0.97 9.20 -0.75
N ALA A 82 -1.54 8.03 -1.06
CA ALA A 82 -2.08 7.10 -0.07
C ALA A 82 -0.97 6.57 0.87
N ARG A 83 0.19 6.19 0.31
CA ARG A 83 1.37 5.81 1.09
C ARG A 83 1.83 6.94 1.99
N GLU A 84 1.90 8.18 1.49
CA GLU A 84 2.30 9.32 2.32
C GLU A 84 1.31 9.53 3.48
N ARG A 85 0.00 9.40 3.22
CA ARG A 85 -1.04 9.51 4.25
C ARG A 85 -0.93 8.43 5.33
N LEU A 86 -0.69 7.17 4.95
CA LEU A 86 -0.46 6.08 5.91
C LEU A 86 0.74 6.37 6.79
N VAL A 87 1.85 6.75 6.18
CA VAL A 87 3.08 7.02 6.90
C VAL A 87 2.94 8.24 7.83
N LYS A 88 2.28 9.32 7.38
CA LYS A 88 1.91 10.46 8.25
C LYS A 88 0.99 10.02 9.39
N GLY A 89 0.04 9.11 9.11
CA GLY A 89 -0.86 8.55 10.11
C GLY A 89 -0.15 7.78 11.21
N PHE A 90 0.70 6.81 10.84
CA PHE A 90 1.45 5.98 11.79
C PHE A 90 2.58 6.74 12.52
N SER A 91 3.09 7.82 11.94
CA SER A 91 4.07 8.71 12.59
C SER A 91 3.43 9.85 13.39
N SER A 92 2.10 9.97 13.38
CA SER A 92 1.41 11.00 14.15
C SER A 92 1.50 10.72 15.65
N GLY A 93 1.75 11.76 16.44
CA GLY A 93 1.66 11.68 17.91
C GLY A 93 0.23 11.57 18.45
N GLU A 94 -0.76 11.76 17.58
CA GLU A 94 -2.19 11.73 17.90
C GLU A 94 -2.88 10.50 17.29
N LEU A 95 -2.13 9.43 16.98
CA LEU A 95 -2.72 8.19 16.49
C LEU A 95 -3.63 7.58 17.55
N VAL A 96 -4.90 7.43 17.22
CA VAL A 96 -5.89 6.79 18.11
C VAL A 96 -6.04 5.32 17.74
N VAL A 97 -5.67 4.44 18.66
CA VAL A 97 -5.89 2.99 18.58
C VAL A 97 -7.10 2.64 19.43
N PRO A 98 -8.22 2.18 18.85
CA PRO A 98 -9.46 1.99 19.59
C PRO A 98 -9.44 0.65 20.34
N LEU A 99 -8.72 0.58 21.45
CA LEU A 99 -8.70 -0.58 22.34
C LEU A 99 -9.80 -0.52 23.39
N ASP A 100 -10.27 -1.69 23.82
CA ASP A 100 -11.09 -1.85 25.02
C ASP A 100 -10.27 -1.44 26.26
N PRO A 101 -10.79 -0.58 27.16
CA PRO A 101 -10.06 -0.15 28.35
C PRO A 101 -9.75 -1.27 29.35
N ASP A 102 -10.51 -2.36 29.31
CA ASP A 102 -10.41 -3.47 30.24
C ASP A 102 -9.81 -4.71 29.55
N PRO A 103 -8.46 -4.88 29.60
CA PRO A 103 -7.82 -6.03 28.98
C PRO A 103 -8.22 -7.33 29.68
N VAL A 104 -8.28 -8.41 28.91
CA VAL A 104 -8.56 -9.75 29.42
C VAL A 104 -7.24 -10.46 29.69
N ARG A 105 -7.10 -11.07 30.87
CA ARG A 105 -5.93 -11.89 31.18
C ARG A 105 -5.91 -13.14 30.28
N GLU A 106 -4.81 -13.36 29.59
CA GLU A 106 -4.62 -14.52 28.69
C GLU A 106 -3.22 -15.13 28.92
N GLY A 107 -3.20 -16.28 29.59
CA GLY A 107 -1.96 -16.97 29.96
C GLY A 107 -1.06 -16.12 30.85
N GLU A 108 0.17 -15.90 30.41
CA GLU A 108 1.19 -15.11 31.12
C GLU A 108 1.06 -13.60 30.89
N GLY A 109 0.01 -13.10 30.23
CA GLY A 109 -0.11 -11.66 29.99
C GLY A 109 -1.54 -11.15 29.81
N HIS A 110 -1.67 -10.03 29.12
CA HIS A 110 -2.93 -9.32 28.88
C HIS A 110 -3.23 -9.17 27.40
N LEU A 111 -4.49 -9.40 27.06
CA LEU A 111 -5.03 -9.26 25.71
C LEU A 111 -5.96 -8.05 25.64
N PHE A 112 -5.61 -7.13 24.75
CA PHE A 112 -6.37 -5.93 24.42
C PHE A 112 -7.12 -6.17 23.12
N ARG A 113 -8.46 -6.18 23.18
CA ARG A 113 -9.29 -6.26 21.98
C ARG A 113 -9.51 -4.87 21.40
N TYR A 114 -9.67 -4.79 20.09
CA TYR A 114 -10.21 -3.58 19.50
C TYR A 114 -11.70 -3.42 19.87
N ARG A 115 -12.12 -2.17 20.10
CA ARG A 115 -13.50 -1.83 20.45
C ARG A 115 -14.46 -2.31 19.36
N ALA A 116 -15.67 -2.68 19.79
CA ALA A 116 -16.71 -3.23 18.93
C ALA A 116 -16.29 -4.49 18.13
N ASN A 117 -15.29 -5.24 18.62
CA ASN A 117 -14.71 -6.40 17.94
C ASN A 117 -14.23 -6.07 16.51
N ALA A 118 -13.73 -4.85 16.30
CA ALA A 118 -13.16 -4.44 15.02
C ALA A 118 -11.87 -5.23 14.70
N SER A 119 -11.50 -5.23 13.43
CA SER A 119 -10.25 -5.81 12.93
C SER A 119 -9.65 -4.86 11.90
N TYR A 120 -8.32 -4.74 11.91
CA TYR A 120 -7.54 -3.82 11.10
C TYR A 120 -6.44 -4.55 10.31
N PRO A 121 -6.79 -5.57 9.50
CA PRO A 121 -5.81 -6.40 8.82
C PRO A 121 -4.95 -5.62 7.82
N LYS A 122 -5.53 -4.67 7.09
CA LYS A 122 -4.82 -3.94 6.05
C LYS A 122 -3.89 -2.91 6.65
N ALA A 123 -4.35 -2.16 7.65
CA ALA A 123 -3.53 -1.20 8.37
C ALA A 123 -2.35 -1.89 9.09
N VAL A 124 -2.60 -3.02 9.75
CA VAL A 124 -1.53 -3.77 10.43
C VAL A 124 -0.55 -4.37 9.41
N GLN A 125 -1.04 -4.89 8.27
CA GLN A 125 -0.19 -5.38 7.19
C GLN A 125 0.68 -4.26 6.61
N GLU A 126 0.11 -3.10 6.31
CA GLU A 126 0.86 -1.95 5.80
C GLU A 126 1.88 -1.44 6.81
N LEU A 127 1.53 -1.42 8.10
CA LEU A 127 2.47 -1.09 9.15
C LEU A 127 3.64 -2.07 9.20
N ALA A 128 3.38 -3.37 9.06
CA ALA A 128 4.40 -4.41 8.99
C ALA A 128 5.30 -4.23 7.77
N SER A 129 4.72 -3.98 6.59
CA SER A 129 5.46 -3.66 5.36
C SER A 129 6.35 -2.42 5.54
N LEU A 130 5.82 -1.35 6.14
CA LEU A 130 6.57 -0.12 6.41
C LEU A 130 7.74 -0.36 7.37
N LEU A 131 7.57 -1.22 8.38
CA LEU A 131 8.62 -1.55 9.34
C LEU A 131 9.60 -2.59 8.79
N GLY A 132 9.24 -3.35 7.76
CA GLY A 132 10.02 -4.47 7.23
C GLY A 132 9.88 -5.72 8.11
N MET A 133 8.68 -5.93 8.66
CA MET A 133 8.33 -6.98 9.60
C MET A 133 7.17 -7.82 9.05
N SER A 134 6.90 -8.97 9.66
CA SER A 134 5.72 -9.80 9.38
C SER A 134 4.59 -9.49 10.36
N VAL A 135 3.36 -9.83 9.96
CA VAL A 135 2.21 -9.88 10.88
C VAL A 135 2.16 -11.26 11.56
N PRO A 136 1.95 -11.36 12.89
CA PRO A 136 1.77 -10.25 13.82
C PRO A 136 3.09 -9.51 14.11
N LEU A 137 2.97 -8.20 14.29
CA LEU A 137 4.08 -7.30 14.60
C LEU A 137 4.53 -7.53 16.04
N ARG A 138 5.80 -7.88 16.26
CA ARG A 138 6.37 -8.02 17.60
C ARG A 138 7.30 -6.86 17.93
N ILE A 139 6.89 -6.02 18.87
CA ILE A 139 7.64 -4.86 19.31
C ILE A 139 7.86 -5.00 20.80
N ASP A 140 9.09 -5.39 21.14
CA ASP A 140 9.47 -5.81 22.49
C ASP A 140 8.51 -6.90 22.99
N GLU A 141 7.86 -6.66 24.13
CA GLU A 141 6.92 -7.55 24.81
C GLU A 141 5.47 -7.45 24.28
N VAL A 142 5.24 -6.69 23.21
CA VAL A 142 3.91 -6.45 22.63
C VAL A 142 3.80 -7.08 21.24
N GLU A 143 2.78 -7.93 21.08
CA GLU A 143 2.37 -8.51 19.81
C GLU A 143 1.11 -7.80 19.28
N ILE A 144 1.21 -7.14 18.12
CA ILE A 144 0.12 -6.42 17.47
C ILE A 144 -0.37 -7.25 16.29
N SER A 145 -1.62 -7.70 16.41
CA SER A 145 -2.34 -8.50 15.40
C SER A 145 -3.49 -7.69 14.79
N PRO A 146 -4.04 -8.14 13.64
CA PRO A 146 -5.21 -7.51 13.02
C PRO A 146 -6.43 -7.37 13.93
N ASP A 147 -6.65 -8.31 14.83
CA ASP A 147 -7.86 -8.44 15.67
C ASP A 147 -7.63 -8.07 17.15
N ARG A 148 -6.36 -7.98 17.57
CA ARG A 148 -6.00 -7.79 18.98
C ARG A 148 -4.56 -7.34 19.17
N ILE A 149 -4.25 -6.92 20.38
CA ILE A 149 -2.89 -6.65 20.86
C ILE A 149 -2.66 -7.46 22.12
N ARG A 150 -1.50 -8.10 22.25
CA ARG A 150 -1.11 -8.89 23.43
C ARG A 150 0.16 -8.32 24.04
N ALA A 151 0.16 -8.10 25.35
CA ALA A 151 1.35 -7.80 26.14
C ALA A 151 1.66 -8.99 27.06
N THR A 152 2.93 -9.34 27.23
CA THR A 152 3.38 -10.43 28.11
C THR A 152 3.43 -10.04 29.60
N GLU A 153 3.14 -8.79 29.94
CA GLU A 153 3.14 -8.29 31.31
C GLU A 153 1.93 -8.75 32.13
N LEU A 154 2.20 -9.14 33.38
CA LEU A 154 1.26 -9.70 34.35
C LEU A 154 0.48 -8.64 35.12
N ASP A 155 0.99 -7.42 35.23
CA ASP A 155 0.28 -6.28 35.80
C ASP A 155 -0.52 -5.53 34.71
N PRO A 156 -1.84 -5.31 34.88
CA PRO A 156 -2.67 -4.68 33.85
C PRO A 156 -2.35 -3.20 33.61
N TYR A 157 -1.77 -2.50 34.57
CA TYR A 157 -1.32 -1.12 34.40
C TYR A 157 -0.03 -1.08 33.59
N LEU A 158 0.96 -1.90 33.95
CA LEU A 158 2.22 -2.00 33.20
C LEU A 158 1.99 -2.53 31.77
N ALA A 159 1.08 -3.48 31.58
CA ALA A 159 0.69 -3.95 30.24
C ALA A 159 0.12 -2.83 29.36
N LYS A 160 -0.61 -1.86 29.95
CA LYS A 160 -1.08 -0.66 29.22
C LYS A 160 0.10 0.24 28.84
N GLU A 161 1.07 0.42 29.75
CA GLU A 161 2.29 1.18 29.45
C GLU A 161 3.10 0.54 28.32
N ASP A 162 3.23 -0.79 28.31
CA ASP A 162 3.94 -1.52 27.24
C ASP A 162 3.30 -1.28 25.88
N VAL A 163 1.97 -1.34 25.79
CA VAL A 163 1.25 -1.04 24.54
C VAL A 163 1.52 0.40 24.09
N VAL A 164 1.47 1.37 25.01
CA VAL A 164 1.79 2.78 24.70
C VAL A 164 3.22 2.91 24.19
N ASN A 165 4.18 2.29 24.89
CA ASN A 165 5.61 2.30 24.54
C ASN A 165 5.87 1.67 23.16
N ALA A 166 5.19 0.58 22.83
CA ALA A 166 5.28 -0.08 21.53
C ALA A 166 4.81 0.86 20.40
N PHE A 167 3.65 1.52 20.55
CA PHE A 167 3.19 2.51 19.57
C PHE A 167 4.09 3.75 19.48
N ASP A 168 4.69 4.16 20.58
CA ASP A 168 5.67 5.24 20.59
C ASP A 168 6.96 4.88 19.82
N LYS A 169 7.42 3.63 19.94
CA LYS A 169 8.53 3.09 19.16
C LYS A 169 8.18 2.98 17.68
N ILE A 170 6.96 2.51 17.35
CA ILE A 170 6.44 2.50 15.97
C ILE A 170 6.53 3.90 15.38
N ARG A 171 5.92 4.88 16.07
CA ARG A 171 5.86 6.27 15.63
C ARG A 171 7.24 6.82 15.31
N LYS A 172 8.20 6.64 16.23
CA LYS A 172 9.59 7.09 16.05
C LYS A 172 10.26 6.40 14.86
N THR A 173 10.07 5.08 14.72
CA THR A 173 10.68 4.29 13.65
C THR A 173 10.13 4.67 12.27
N VAL A 174 8.81 4.81 12.15
CA VAL A 174 8.14 5.26 10.92
C VAL A 174 8.58 6.69 10.57
N ALA A 175 8.66 7.59 11.55
CA ALA A 175 9.15 8.96 11.35
C ALA A 175 10.61 9.03 10.89
N LEU A 176 11.47 8.10 11.34
CA LEU A 176 12.84 8.01 10.86
C LEU A 176 12.91 7.52 9.41
N LYS A 177 12.08 6.52 9.04
CA LYS A 177 11.99 6.02 7.66
C LYS A 177 11.49 7.10 6.68
N LEU A 178 10.58 7.98 7.10
CA LEU A 178 10.20 9.19 6.34
C LEU A 178 11.40 10.08 6.02
N ARG A 179 12.22 10.37 7.03
CA ARG A 179 13.36 11.27 6.91
C ARG A 179 14.48 10.67 6.04
N SER A 180 14.71 9.36 6.15
CA SER A 180 15.68 8.68 5.29
C SER A 180 15.22 8.64 3.83
N ALA A 181 13.95 8.32 3.56
CA ALA A 181 13.41 8.30 2.20
C ALA A 181 13.48 9.66 1.50
N ARG A 182 13.28 10.75 2.24
CA ARG A 182 13.42 12.12 1.71
C ARG A 182 14.88 12.55 1.49
N ARG A 183 15.85 11.96 2.18
CA ARG A 183 17.28 12.28 2.01
C ARG A 183 17.91 11.59 0.81
N THR A 184 17.40 10.43 0.37
CA THR A 184 17.90 9.72 -0.81
C THR A 184 17.41 10.32 -2.14
N GLN A 185 16.53 11.32 -2.10
CA GLN A 185 16.00 12.01 -3.29
C GLN A 185 16.70 13.35 -3.60
N PHE A 186 17.79 13.69 -2.90
CA PHE A 186 18.61 14.88 -3.16
C PHE A 186 20.05 14.50 -3.48
#